data_AF-A0A8T2N4G1-F1
#
_entry.id   AF-A0A8T2N4G1-F1
#
_cell.length_a   1.000
_cell.length_b   1.000
_cell.length_c   1.000
_cell.angle_alpha   90.00
_cell.angle_beta   90.00
_cell.angle_gamma   90.00
#
_symmetry.space_group_name_H-M   'P 1'
#
loop_
_entity.id
_entity.type
_entity.pdbx_description
1 polymer ?
#
loop_
_entity_poly.entity_id
_entity_poly.type
_entity_poly.pdbx_seq_one_letter_code
_entity_poly.pdbx_strand_id
1 'polypeptide(L)'
;MAFCSIPRLFLANFNKVCHSQNFKTLHTNSHLLAAEKALLLKLRKTTGYTFINCKKALEKFDNDIKQAESWLHEEAQKEGWTKVTRLEGRQAKEGLICQLLGERNAVMVEVNCETDFVARNEHFQQLVQDVALAAMAHHHRKIKGQSGYVKSLLIGEDLAALSVSEGTSLADLLALTIGEFVGRHAASNLY
;
A
#
# COMPACT_ATOMS: atom_id res chain seq x y z
N MET A 1 16.08 30.85 -8.14
CA MET A 1 17.14 31.88 -8.28
C MET A 1 18.38 31.20 -8.83
N ALA A 2 18.72 31.44 -10.09
CA ALA A 2 20.06 31.18 -10.62
C ALA A 2 20.36 32.33 -11.58
N PHE A 3 21.34 33.14 -11.19
CA PHE A 3 21.79 34.34 -11.87
C PHE A 3 22.49 33.97 -13.19
N CYS A 4 22.20 34.70 -14.26
CA CYS A 4 23.14 34.87 -15.35
C CYS A 4 23.13 36.35 -15.76
N SER A 5 24.23 37.03 -15.43
CA SER A 5 24.47 38.44 -15.72
C SER A 5 24.50 38.70 -17.22
N ILE A 6 23.67 39.63 -17.70
CA ILE A 6 23.71 40.14 -19.07
C ILE A 6 24.51 41.45 -19.04
N PRO A 7 25.65 41.58 -19.73
CA PRO A 7 26.20 42.89 -20.03
C PRO A 7 25.40 43.53 -21.17
N ARG A 8 24.86 44.70 -20.86
CA ARG A 8 24.13 45.60 -21.75
C ARG A 8 25.15 46.43 -22.53
N LEU A 9 25.32 46.20 -23.84
CA LEU A 9 25.85 47.22 -24.75
C LEU A 9 25.45 46.92 -26.22
N PHE A 10 25.08 48.00 -26.92
CA PHE A 10 24.80 48.14 -28.35
C PHE A 10 23.44 47.71 -28.91
N LEU A 11 22.53 48.69 -28.94
CA LEU A 11 21.52 48.82 -29.99
C LEU A 11 22.23 48.98 -31.35
N ALA A 12 21.95 48.07 -32.29
CA ALA A 12 22.03 48.35 -33.72
C ALA A 12 20.92 47.56 -34.42
N ASN A 13 19.93 48.29 -34.94
CA ASN A 13 19.00 47.78 -35.94
C ASN A 13 19.80 47.48 -37.21
N PHE A 14 19.86 46.20 -37.63
CA PHE A 14 20.14 45.87 -39.01
C PHE A 14 19.25 44.71 -39.47
N ASN A 15 18.50 45.02 -40.53
CA ASN A 15 17.65 44.12 -41.27
C ASN A 15 18.43 42.91 -41.80
N LYS A 16 17.79 41.74 -41.67
CA LYS A 16 17.71 40.67 -42.69
C LYS A 16 19.02 40.00 -43.12
N VAL A 17 19.32 38.85 -42.51
CA VAL A 17 19.54 37.56 -43.21
C VAL A 17 19.13 36.44 -42.25
N CYS A 18 18.05 35.73 -42.59
CA CYS A 18 17.68 34.47 -41.94
C CYS A 18 18.66 33.41 -42.44
N HIS A 19 19.77 33.19 -41.72
CA HIS A 19 20.55 31.98 -41.91
C HIS A 19 19.95 30.93 -40.98
N SER A 20 19.42 29.86 -41.56
CA SER A 20 18.95 28.66 -40.87
C SER A 20 20.10 28.10 -40.04
N GLN A 21 20.24 28.58 -38.81
CA GLN A 21 21.09 27.94 -37.83
C GLN A 21 20.28 26.76 -37.29
N ASN A 22 20.68 25.56 -37.72
CA ASN A 22 20.16 24.31 -37.22
C ASN A 22 20.51 24.18 -35.72
N PHE A 23 19.70 24.78 -34.86
CA PHE A 23 19.78 24.55 -33.42
C PHE A 23 19.28 23.13 -33.14
N LYS A 24 20.21 22.22 -32.86
CA LYS A 24 19.90 20.88 -32.34
C LYS A 24 20.12 20.91 -30.83
N THR A 25 19.02 20.93 -30.08
CA THR A 25 19.03 20.68 -28.64
C THR A 25 18.98 19.17 -28.42
N LEU A 26 19.88 18.63 -27.60
CA LEU A 26 19.87 17.24 -27.19
C LEU A 26 19.50 17.18 -25.70
N HIS A 27 18.54 16.32 -25.36
CA HIS A 27 18.20 16.05 -23.97
C HIS A 27 19.37 15.29 -23.33
N THR A 28 19.97 15.85 -22.28
CA THR A 28 20.96 15.13 -21.47
C THR A 28 20.22 14.13 -20.59
N ASN A 29 19.99 12.91 -21.10
CA ASN A 29 19.59 11.81 -20.24
C ASN A 29 20.82 11.39 -19.43
N SER A 30 20.77 11.55 -18.10
CA SER A 30 21.74 10.90 -17.22
C SER A 30 21.55 9.38 -17.34
N HIS A 31 22.68 8.70 -17.50
CA HIS A 31 22.74 7.28 -17.83
C HIS A 31 22.21 6.43 -16.67
N LEU A 32 20.98 5.92 -16.78
CA LEU A 32 20.46 4.89 -15.88
C LEU A 32 21.21 3.59 -16.19
N LEU A 33 22.20 3.26 -15.35
CA LEU A 33 22.98 2.04 -15.46
C LEU A 33 22.02 0.83 -15.48
N ALA A 34 22.22 -0.09 -16.42
CA ALA A 34 21.32 -1.23 -16.65
C ALA A 34 21.05 -2.09 -15.39
N ALA A 35 21.96 -2.04 -14.40
CA ALA A 35 21.81 -2.68 -13.10
C ALA A 35 20.63 -2.12 -12.27
N GLU A 36 20.39 -0.80 -12.27
CA GLU A 36 19.29 -0.18 -11.51
C GLU A 36 17.93 -0.58 -12.09
N LYS A 37 17.78 -0.56 -13.42
CA LYS A 37 16.52 -0.91 -14.09
C LYS A 37 16.13 -2.37 -13.87
N ALA A 38 17.11 -3.29 -13.96
CA ALA A 38 16.86 -4.71 -13.74
C ALA A 38 16.45 -5.00 -12.28
N LEU A 39 17.12 -4.37 -11.30
CA LEU A 39 16.80 -4.49 -9.88
C LEU A 39 15.45 -3.87 -9.54
N LEU A 40 15.14 -2.70 -10.11
CA LEU A 40 13.85 -2.04 -9.98
C LEU A 40 12.69 -2.91 -10.48
N LEU A 41 12.87 -3.54 -11.65
CA LEU A 41 11.89 -4.48 -12.20
C LEU A 41 11.75 -5.73 -11.32
N LYS A 42 12.87 -6.26 -10.81
CA LYS A 42 12.86 -7.42 -9.91
C LYS A 42 12.11 -7.12 -8.62
N LEU A 43 12.42 -6.00 -7.97
CA LEU A 43 11.78 -5.58 -6.72
C LEU A 43 10.27 -5.37 -6.92
N ARG A 44 9.88 -4.68 -7.99
CA ARG A 44 8.47 -4.48 -8.33
C ARG A 44 7.73 -5.80 -8.60
N LYS A 45 8.33 -6.71 -9.37
CA LYS A 45 7.69 -8.01 -9.67
C LYS A 45 7.50 -8.86 -8.42
N THR A 46 8.46 -8.80 -7.50
CA THR A 46 8.44 -9.61 -6.27
C THR A 46 7.44 -9.03 -5.26
N THR A 47 7.36 -7.71 -5.14
CA THR A 47 6.63 -7.05 -4.05
C THR A 47 5.29 -6.42 -4.47
N GLY A 48 5.13 -6.08 -5.75
CA GLY A 48 3.93 -5.43 -6.28
C GLY A 48 3.83 -3.92 -6.02
N TYR A 49 4.80 -3.30 -5.33
CA TYR A 49 4.76 -1.86 -5.05
C TYR A 49 4.94 -1.00 -6.30
N THR A 50 4.51 0.26 -6.23
CA THR A 50 4.69 1.24 -7.31
C THR A 50 6.17 1.40 -7.69
N PHE A 51 6.45 1.70 -8.97
CA PHE A 51 7.83 1.95 -9.43
C PHE A 51 8.51 3.07 -8.64
N ILE A 52 7.76 4.10 -8.25
CA ILE A 52 8.29 5.23 -7.47
C ILE A 52 8.75 4.76 -6.09
N ASN A 53 7.95 3.94 -5.40
CA ASN A 53 8.30 3.42 -4.07
C ASN A 53 9.47 2.45 -4.17
N CYS A 54 9.47 1.54 -5.16
CA CYS A 54 10.58 0.62 -5.40
C CYS A 54 11.89 1.37 -5.70
N LYS A 55 11.81 2.46 -6.48
CA LYS A 55 12.99 3.28 -6.81
C LYS A 55 13.54 3.97 -5.56
N LYS A 56 12.68 4.62 -4.78
CA LYS A 56 13.07 5.25 -3.50
C LYS A 56 13.70 4.25 -2.54
N ALA A 57 13.15 3.03 -2.46
CA ALA A 57 13.68 1.97 -1.62
C ALA A 57 15.11 1.60 -2.06
N LEU A 58 15.31 1.34 -3.36
CA LEU A 58 16.63 0.98 -3.89
C LEU A 58 17.65 2.10 -3.74
N GLU A 59 17.27 3.36 -3.97
CA GLU A 59 18.15 4.52 -3.77
C GLU A 59 18.57 4.68 -2.30
N LYS A 60 17.69 4.32 -1.35
CA LYS A 60 17.96 4.46 0.09
C LYS A 60 18.94 3.41 0.63
N PHE A 61 18.99 2.23 0.04
CA PHE A 61 19.83 1.11 0.50
C PHE A 61 20.86 0.68 -0.54
N ASP A 62 21.32 1.61 -1.38
CA ASP A 62 22.38 1.38 -2.37
C ASP A 62 22.14 0.14 -3.26
N ASN A 63 20.89 -0.08 -3.64
CA ASN A 63 20.39 -1.21 -4.43
C ASN A 63 20.39 -2.59 -3.73
N ASP A 64 20.47 -2.65 -2.40
CA ASP A 64 20.20 -3.87 -1.64
C ASP A 64 18.70 -4.22 -1.67
N ILE A 65 18.36 -5.28 -2.41
CA ILE A 65 16.98 -5.76 -2.57
C ILE A 65 16.35 -6.12 -1.22
N LYS A 66 17.08 -6.79 -0.32
CA LYS A 66 16.48 -7.30 0.92
C LYS A 66 16.14 -6.16 1.88
N GLN A 67 17.03 -5.18 1.99
CA GLN A 67 16.76 -4.00 2.81
C GLN A 67 15.67 -3.13 2.19
N ALA A 68 15.66 -2.99 0.86
CA ALA A 68 14.59 -2.31 0.14
C ALA A 68 13.22 -2.97 0.36
N GLU A 69 13.14 -4.31 0.35
CA GLU A 69 11.91 -5.06 0.67
C GLU A 69 11.44 -4.81 2.10
N SER A 70 12.33 -4.92 3.10
CA SER A 70 11.99 -4.62 4.51
C SER A 70 11.47 -3.20 4.67
N TRP A 71 12.14 -2.22 4.05
CA TRP A 71 11.72 -0.84 4.13
C TRP A 71 10.38 -0.58 3.46
N LEU A 72 10.09 -1.20 2.32
CA LEU A 72 8.77 -1.09 1.67
C LEU A 72 7.65 -1.59 2.59
N HIS A 73 7.90 -2.69 3.30
CA HIS A 73 6.95 -3.24 4.27
C HIS A 73 6.75 -2.31 5.46
N GLU A 74 7.83 -1.80 6.05
CA GLU A 74 7.78 -0.85 7.16
C GLU A 74 7.09 0.47 6.79
N GLU A 75 7.36 1.01 5.61
CA GLU A 75 6.67 2.21 5.13
C GLU A 75 5.19 1.94 4.86
N ALA A 76 4.82 0.77 4.33
CA ALA A 76 3.42 0.40 4.16
C ALA A 76 2.70 0.39 5.52
N GLN A 77 3.30 -0.20 6.56
CA GLN A 77 2.72 -0.19 7.91
C GLN A 77 2.48 1.23 8.42
N LYS A 78 3.49 2.10 8.30
CA LYS A 78 3.43 3.49 8.74
C LYS A 78 2.39 4.33 7.98
N GLU A 79 2.37 4.21 6.65
CA GLU A 79 1.37 4.88 5.82
C GLU A 79 -0.04 4.38 6.12
N GLY A 80 -0.17 3.08 6.38
CA GLY A 80 -1.38 2.42 6.83
C GLY A 80 -1.99 3.08 8.05
N TRP A 81 -1.22 3.17 9.14
CA TRP A 81 -1.65 3.84 10.37
C TRP A 81 -2.07 5.29 10.14
N THR A 82 -1.27 6.04 9.39
CA THR A 82 -1.59 7.44 9.06
C THR A 82 -2.93 7.55 8.32
N LYS A 83 -3.24 6.57 7.46
CA LYS A 83 -4.50 6.55 6.71
C LYS A 83 -5.67 6.10 7.54
N VAL A 84 -5.53 5.11 8.41
CA VAL A 84 -6.58 4.69 9.35
C VAL A 84 -7.14 5.92 10.08
N THR A 85 -6.26 6.70 10.72
CA THR A 85 -6.67 7.90 11.45
C THR A 85 -7.36 8.96 10.57
N ARG A 86 -6.98 9.06 9.29
CA ARG A 86 -7.60 10.02 8.35
C ARG A 86 -8.93 9.53 7.77
N LEU A 87 -9.14 8.22 7.76
CA LEU A 87 -10.37 7.59 7.28
C LEU A 87 -11.41 7.44 8.41
N GLU A 88 -10.99 7.54 9.67
CA GLU A 88 -11.89 7.59 10.83
C GLU A 88 -13.00 8.63 10.64
N GLY A 89 -14.23 8.24 11.01
CA GLY A 89 -15.42 9.10 10.92
C GLY A 89 -16.06 9.19 9.53
N ARG A 90 -15.45 8.60 8.49
CA ARG A 90 -16.08 8.50 7.17
C ARG A 90 -17.12 7.40 7.14
N GLN A 91 -18.16 7.59 6.32
CA GLN A 91 -19.24 6.63 6.20
C GLN A 91 -18.88 5.52 5.21
N ALA A 92 -18.81 4.27 5.70
CA ALA A 92 -18.64 3.07 4.91
C ALA A 92 -19.98 2.32 4.79
N LYS A 93 -20.56 2.26 3.59
CA LYS A 93 -21.84 1.56 3.33
C LYS A 93 -21.68 0.30 2.47
N GLU A 94 -20.51 0.12 1.87
CA GLU A 94 -20.15 -1.07 1.12
C GLU A 94 -19.34 -2.01 2.02
N GLY A 95 -19.08 -3.24 1.59
CA GLY A 95 -18.32 -4.19 2.39
C GLY A 95 -18.55 -5.64 1.99
N LEU A 96 -18.11 -6.55 2.85
CA LEU A 96 -18.35 -7.97 2.73
C LEU A 96 -18.82 -8.56 4.06
N ILE A 97 -19.70 -9.55 3.96
CA ILE A 97 -20.04 -10.44 5.06
C ILE A 97 -19.35 -11.77 4.80
N CYS A 98 -18.61 -12.27 5.78
CA CYS A 98 -17.97 -13.57 5.74
C CYS A 98 -18.52 -14.47 6.85
N GLN A 99 -18.87 -15.69 6.48
CA GLN A 99 -19.27 -16.73 7.41
C GLN A 99 -18.21 -17.82 7.43
N LEU A 100 -17.80 -18.23 8.63
CA LEU A 100 -16.89 -19.35 8.86
C LEU A 100 -17.58 -20.38 9.75
N LEU A 101 -17.66 -21.61 9.26
CA LEU A 101 -18.24 -22.75 9.98
C LEU A 101 -17.12 -23.70 10.41
N GLY A 102 -17.02 -23.96 11.70
CA GLY A 102 -16.22 -25.04 12.26
C GLY A 102 -17.13 -26.21 12.68
N GLU A 103 -16.54 -27.27 13.24
CA GLU A 103 -17.29 -28.48 13.62
C GLU A 103 -18.35 -28.23 14.70
N ARG A 104 -18.08 -27.30 15.63
CA ARG A 104 -18.93 -27.02 16.81
C ARG A 104 -19.19 -25.54 17.05
N ASN A 105 -18.72 -24.68 16.15
CA ASN A 105 -18.81 -23.24 16.27
C ASN A 105 -19.03 -22.61 14.89
N ALA A 106 -19.62 -21.42 14.88
CA ALA A 106 -19.83 -20.65 13.67
C ALA A 106 -19.56 -19.18 13.99
N VAL A 107 -18.98 -18.47 13.03
CA VAL A 107 -18.71 -17.03 13.13
C VAL A 107 -19.23 -16.36 11.87
N MET A 108 -19.81 -15.18 12.04
CA MET A 108 -20.18 -14.28 10.96
C MET A 108 -19.57 -12.92 11.26
N VAL A 109 -18.86 -12.35 10.30
CA VAL A 109 -18.23 -11.03 10.40
C VAL A 109 -18.69 -10.17 9.24
N GLU A 110 -18.93 -8.90 9.51
CA GLU A 110 -19.17 -7.86 8.51
C GLU A 110 -17.98 -6.91 8.56
N VAL A 111 -17.35 -6.65 7.42
CA VAL A 111 -16.26 -5.69 7.29
C VAL A 111 -16.60 -4.70 6.18
N ASN A 112 -16.76 -3.44 6.57
CA ASN A 112 -17.24 -2.38 5.68
C ASN A 112 -16.08 -1.60 5.05
N CYS A 113 -16.34 -1.06 3.86
CA CYS A 113 -15.45 -0.17 3.12
C CYS A 113 -16.24 0.97 2.44
N GLU A 114 -15.53 1.97 1.93
CA GLU A 114 -16.17 3.14 1.30
C GLU A 114 -16.83 2.81 -0.05
N THR A 115 -16.24 1.90 -0.84
CA THR A 115 -16.69 1.60 -2.21
C THR A 115 -16.66 0.10 -2.51
N ASP A 116 -17.46 -0.35 -3.48
CA ASP A 116 -17.54 -1.74 -3.93
C ASP A 116 -16.25 -2.20 -4.64
N PHE A 117 -15.51 -1.29 -5.26
CA PHE A 117 -14.19 -1.57 -5.83
C PHE A 117 -13.21 -2.10 -4.80
N VAL A 118 -13.26 -1.59 -3.56
CA VAL A 118 -12.43 -2.08 -2.45
C VAL A 118 -12.91 -3.47 -2.03
N ALA A 119 -14.22 -3.67 -1.87
CA ALA A 119 -14.80 -4.96 -1.48
C ALA A 119 -14.42 -6.09 -2.44
N ARG A 120 -14.29 -5.80 -3.75
CA ARG A 120 -13.92 -6.79 -4.77
C ARG A 120 -12.42 -7.11 -4.83
N ASN A 121 -11.57 -6.38 -4.12
CA ASN A 121 -10.13 -6.62 -4.13
C ASN A 121 -9.75 -7.91 -3.38
N GLU A 122 -8.88 -8.75 -3.95
CA GLU A 122 -8.45 -10.02 -3.34
C GLU A 122 -7.80 -9.83 -1.97
N HIS A 123 -6.99 -8.78 -1.76
CA HIS A 123 -6.39 -8.50 -0.46
C HIS A 123 -7.45 -8.07 0.57
N PHE A 124 -8.51 -7.38 0.15
CA PHE A 124 -9.62 -7.06 1.04
C PHE A 124 -10.38 -8.34 1.42
N GLN A 125 -10.66 -9.21 0.45
CA GLN A 125 -11.28 -10.50 0.71
C GLN A 125 -10.45 -11.38 1.66
N GLN A 126 -9.12 -11.35 1.54
CA GLN A 126 -8.22 -12.05 2.46
C GLN A 126 -8.30 -11.47 3.88
N LEU A 127 -8.25 -10.13 4.01
CA LEU A 127 -8.41 -9.47 5.30
C LEU A 127 -9.72 -9.88 6.01
N VAL A 128 -10.84 -9.95 5.28
CA VAL A 128 -12.13 -10.36 5.86
C VAL A 128 -12.09 -11.81 6.36
N GLN A 129 -11.40 -12.70 5.65
CA GLN A 129 -11.19 -14.09 6.09
C GLN A 129 -10.31 -14.15 7.35
N ASP A 130 -9.23 -13.37 7.40
CA ASP A 130 -8.33 -13.29 8.55
C ASP A 130 -9.06 -12.78 9.80
N VAL A 131 -9.96 -11.80 9.64
CA VAL A 131 -10.84 -11.32 10.71
C VAL A 131 -11.76 -12.44 11.20
N ALA A 132 -12.38 -13.21 10.30
CA ALA A 132 -13.26 -14.32 10.67
C ALA A 132 -12.51 -15.41 11.45
N LEU A 133 -11.29 -15.75 11.01
CA LEU A 133 -10.41 -16.70 11.70
C LEU A 133 -10.01 -16.22 13.10
N ALA A 134 -9.61 -14.95 13.23
CA ALA A 134 -9.26 -14.34 14.51
C ALA A 134 -10.45 -14.33 15.48
N ALA A 135 -11.64 -13.98 15.00
CA ALA A 135 -12.86 -14.01 15.79
C ALA A 135 -13.23 -15.42 16.25
N MET A 136 -13.09 -16.43 15.38
CA MET A 136 -13.32 -17.84 15.75
C MET A 136 -12.32 -18.33 16.79
N ALA A 137 -11.03 -18.02 16.62
CA ALA A 137 -9.99 -18.38 17.58
C ALA A 137 -10.22 -17.70 18.94
N HIS A 138 -10.61 -16.43 18.94
CA HIS A 138 -10.96 -15.70 20.17
C HIS A 138 -12.17 -16.31 20.88
N HIS A 139 -13.24 -16.61 20.13
CA HIS A 139 -14.41 -17.28 20.68
C HIS A 139 -14.04 -18.63 21.30
N HIS A 140 -13.23 -19.45 20.61
CA HIS A 140 -12.77 -20.74 21.12
C HIS A 140 -12.00 -20.61 22.45
N ARG A 141 -11.16 -19.58 22.61
CA ARG A 141 -10.47 -19.30 23.89
C ARG A 141 -11.45 -18.89 24.99
N LYS A 142 -12.43 -18.05 24.69
CA LYS A 142 -13.41 -17.52 25.66
C LYS A 142 -14.36 -18.59 26.19
N ILE A 143 -14.78 -19.54 25.34
CA ILE A 143 -15.74 -20.60 25.71
C ILE A 143 -15.11 -21.84 26.36
N LYS A 144 -13.79 -21.88 26.53
CA LYS A 144 -13.09 -23.07 27.04
C LYS A 144 -13.56 -23.39 28.47
N GLY A 145 -14.46 -24.38 28.61
CA GLY A 145 -15.06 -24.79 29.88
C GLY A 145 -16.54 -24.42 30.07
N GLN A 146 -17.18 -23.76 29.10
CA GLN A 146 -18.62 -23.51 29.10
C GLN A 146 -19.36 -24.66 28.39
N SER A 147 -20.48 -25.10 28.98
CA SER A 147 -21.36 -26.12 28.38
C SER A 147 -22.61 -25.46 27.81
N GLY A 148 -23.11 -25.98 26.68
CA GLY A 148 -24.33 -25.51 26.02
C GLY A 148 -24.08 -24.55 24.85
N TYR A 149 -25.17 -23.96 24.36
CA TYR A 149 -25.14 -23.00 23.25
C TYR A 149 -24.73 -21.62 23.76
N VAL A 150 -23.65 -21.06 23.19
CA VAL A 150 -23.13 -19.74 23.54
C VAL A 150 -23.18 -18.84 22.32
N LYS A 151 -23.92 -17.74 22.43
CA LYS A 151 -23.91 -16.66 21.44
C LYS A 151 -23.13 -15.48 22.00
N SER A 152 -22.08 -15.07 21.30
CA SER A 152 -21.29 -13.88 21.62
C SER A 152 -21.31 -12.89 20.46
N LEU A 153 -21.50 -11.61 20.77
CA LEU A 153 -21.31 -10.51 19.84
C LEU A 153 -19.99 -9.82 20.20
N LEU A 154 -19.06 -9.70 19.25
CA LEU A 154 -17.80 -9.00 19.46
C LEU A 154 -17.96 -7.55 18.99
N ILE A 155 -17.85 -6.60 19.92
CA ILE A 155 -17.94 -5.16 19.66
C ILE A 155 -16.93 -4.41 20.54
N GLY A 156 -16.47 -3.24 20.07
CA GLY A 156 -15.59 -2.36 20.84
C GLY A 156 -14.31 -3.05 21.31
N GLU A 157 -14.14 -3.14 22.64
CA GLU A 157 -12.95 -3.69 23.30
C GLU A 157 -12.66 -5.14 22.93
N ASP A 158 -13.69 -5.98 22.74
CA ASP A 158 -13.53 -7.38 22.32
C ASP A 158 -12.87 -7.48 20.92
N LEU A 159 -13.10 -6.49 20.04
CA LEU A 159 -12.49 -6.44 18.71
C LEU A 159 -11.01 -6.02 18.77
N ALA A 160 -10.68 -5.08 19.66
CA ALA A 160 -9.30 -4.64 19.88
C ALA A 160 -8.40 -5.75 20.46
N ALA A 161 -8.99 -6.72 21.17
CA ALA A 161 -8.29 -7.89 21.71
C ALA A 161 -8.04 -9.02 20.69
N LEU A 162 -8.54 -8.88 19.45
CA LEU A 162 -8.34 -9.90 18.42
C LEU A 162 -6.88 -9.93 17.93
N SER A 163 -6.36 -11.16 17.83
CA SER A 163 -5.05 -11.49 17.28
C SER A 163 -5.23 -12.54 16.18
N VAL A 164 -4.55 -12.31 15.05
CA VAL A 164 -4.70 -13.11 13.82
C VAL A 164 -3.63 -14.20 13.72
N SER A 165 -2.39 -13.90 14.15
CA SER A 165 -1.26 -14.82 14.18
C SER A 165 -0.31 -14.44 15.33
N GLU A 166 0.80 -15.17 15.52
CA GLU A 166 1.80 -15.06 16.62
C GLU A 166 2.16 -13.61 17.04
N GLY A 167 1.29 -12.97 17.83
CA GLY A 167 1.48 -11.64 18.39
C GLY A 167 1.00 -10.45 17.53
N THR A 168 0.60 -10.64 16.28
CA THR A 168 0.10 -9.53 15.44
C THR A 168 -1.34 -9.17 15.81
N SER A 169 -1.56 -7.92 16.23
CA SER A 169 -2.90 -7.42 16.52
C SER A 169 -3.72 -7.27 15.24
N LEU A 170 -5.05 -7.38 15.34
CA LEU A 170 -5.92 -7.10 14.20
C LEU A 170 -5.75 -5.66 13.69
N ALA A 171 -5.49 -4.71 14.58
CA ALA A 171 -5.26 -3.31 14.21
C ALA A 171 -3.99 -3.15 13.36
N ASP A 172 -2.91 -3.85 13.71
CA ASP A 172 -1.68 -3.87 12.91
C ASP A 172 -1.91 -4.46 11.52
N LEU A 173 -2.68 -5.55 11.42
CA LEU A 173 -3.02 -6.16 10.14
C LEU A 173 -3.87 -5.21 9.28
N LEU A 174 -4.84 -4.53 9.87
CA LEU A 174 -5.68 -3.55 9.18
C LEU A 174 -4.84 -2.40 8.64
N ALA A 175 -3.94 -1.85 9.47
CA ALA A 175 -3.01 -0.81 9.06
C ALA A 175 -2.14 -1.28 7.90
N LEU A 176 -1.52 -2.46 8.02
CA LEU A 176 -0.69 -3.04 6.95
C LEU A 176 -1.46 -3.12 5.63
N THR A 177 -2.65 -3.72 5.68
CA THR A 177 -3.50 -3.95 4.51
C THR A 177 -3.86 -2.62 3.83
N ILE A 178 -4.19 -1.59 4.62
CA ILE A 178 -4.49 -0.24 4.11
C ILE A 178 -3.25 0.40 3.46
N GLY A 179 -2.08 0.26 4.06
CA GLY A 179 -0.82 0.72 3.49
C GLY A 179 -0.50 0.03 2.17
N GLU A 180 -0.72 -1.27 2.11
CA GLU A 180 -0.51 -2.08 0.93
C GLU A 180 -1.48 -1.73 -0.21
N PHE A 181 -2.75 -1.43 0.05
CA PHE A 181 -3.69 -0.96 -0.99
C PHE A 181 -3.23 0.30 -1.72
N VAL A 182 -2.39 1.09 -1.05
CA VAL A 182 -1.92 2.38 -1.54
C VAL A 182 -0.57 2.22 -2.22
N GLY A 183 0.31 1.46 -1.57
CA GLY A 183 1.66 1.23 -2.05
C GLY A 183 1.73 0.26 -3.21
N ARG A 184 0.80 -0.69 -3.30
CA ARG A 184 0.71 -1.69 -4.36
C ARG A 184 -0.32 -1.27 -5.38
N HIS A 185 0.11 -1.19 -6.64
CA HIS A 185 -0.86 -1.26 -7.72
C HIS A 185 -1.21 -2.73 -7.88
N ALA A 186 -2.51 -3.05 -7.98
CA ALA A 186 -2.92 -4.35 -8.49
C ALA A 186 -2.12 -4.60 -9.78
N ALA A 187 -1.21 -5.56 -9.75
CA ALA A 187 -0.46 -5.99 -10.92
C ALA A 187 -1.36 -6.78 -11.90
N SER A 188 -2.66 -6.46 -11.92
CA SER A 188 -3.69 -7.15 -12.69
C SER A 188 -3.91 -6.59 -14.10
N ASN A 189 -3.08 -5.64 -14.55
CA ASN A 189 -3.05 -5.22 -15.96
C ASN A 189 -1.67 -5.46 -16.60
N LEU A 190 -1.18 -6.70 -16.51
CA LEU A 190 -0.25 -7.23 -17.50
C LEU A 190 -0.98 -8.26 -18.39
N TYR A 191 -1.99 -7.77 -19.10
CA TYR A 191 -2.36 -8.19 -20.45
C TYR A 191 -2.59 -6.93 -21.28
#